data_AF-A0A7C3D7T0-F1
#
_entry.id   AF-A0A7C3D7T0-F1
#
_cell.length_a   1.000
_cell.length_b   1.000
_cell.length_c   1.000
_cell.angle_alpha   90.00
_cell.angle_beta   90.00
_cell.angle_gamma   90.00
#
_symmetry.space_group_name_H-M   'P 1'
#
loop_
_entity.id
_entity.type
_entity.pdbx_description
1 polymer ?
#
loop_
_entity_poly.entity_id
_entity_poly.type
_entity_poly.pdbx_seq_one_letter_code
_entity_poly.pdbx_strand_id
1 'polypeptide(L)'
;MEELLPNFWCFNRFRDASLIKTEDVLWQGPFSWPGFEQINNLMPGPDVAGVYLFTFKYKDGYILRSAGNTNSMKRRFAEHKRKYMSGEYTVLDVESANRGERKEIWHGWGYAKEHQDEFLRHKDHILRSVENELASYHLFITEIADKRKQERIEFAIIQNAYLSKKPWGDMVDGQMALRGRANDEIPIEVRNICSHKIYGIPEVFEI
;
A
#
# COMPACT_ATOMS: atom_id res chain seq x y z
N MET A 1 -5.60 42.79 -32.45
CA MET A 1 -5.73 41.32 -32.44
C MET A 1 -5.73 40.92 -30.98
N GLU A 2 -6.83 40.40 -30.47
CA GLU A 2 -6.81 39.78 -29.14
C GLU A 2 -5.99 38.50 -29.25
N GLU A 3 -4.92 38.39 -28.46
CA GLU A 3 -4.20 37.14 -28.30
C GLU A 3 -5.16 36.14 -27.64
N LEU A 4 -5.52 35.10 -28.39
CA LEU A 4 -6.25 33.97 -27.83
C LEU A 4 -5.40 33.35 -26.72
N LEU A 5 -5.98 33.26 -25.52
CA LEU A 5 -5.37 32.53 -24.42
C LEU A 5 -5.09 31.09 -24.88
N PRO A 6 -3.98 30.47 -24.42
CA PRO A 6 -3.71 29.08 -24.72
C PRO A 6 -4.88 28.22 -24.22
N ASN A 7 -5.25 27.21 -25.01
CA ASN A 7 -6.23 26.21 -24.57
C ASN A 7 -5.64 25.44 -23.39
N PHE A 8 -6.10 25.76 -22.18
CA PHE A 8 -5.78 24.96 -21.00
C PHE A 8 -6.49 23.61 -21.13
N TRP A 9 -5.73 22.55 -21.36
CA TRP A 9 -6.28 21.22 -21.57
C TRP A 9 -6.53 20.56 -20.21
N CYS A 10 -7.80 20.46 -19.82
CA CYS A 10 -8.25 19.57 -18.75
C CYS A 10 -8.97 18.37 -19.36
N PHE A 11 -8.83 17.21 -18.71
CA PHE A 11 -9.61 16.02 -19.03
C PHE A 11 -11.09 16.33 -18.90
N ASN A 12 -11.85 16.02 -19.95
CA ASN A 12 -13.29 16.08 -19.96
C ASN A 12 -13.83 14.67 -20.27
N ARG A 13 -14.54 14.07 -19.32
CA ARG A 13 -15.00 12.68 -19.43
C ARG A 13 -15.87 12.40 -20.66
N PHE A 14 -16.68 13.35 -21.09
CA PHE A 14 -17.54 13.16 -22.27
C PHE A 14 -16.76 13.29 -23.57
N ARG A 15 -15.89 14.31 -23.68
CA ARG A 15 -15.08 14.58 -24.87
C ARG A 15 -13.99 13.52 -25.06
N ASP A 16 -13.34 13.12 -23.96
CA ASP A 16 -12.11 12.32 -23.97
C ASP A 16 -12.38 10.85 -23.63
N ALA A 17 -13.64 10.41 -23.58
CA ALA A 17 -14.01 9.03 -23.21
C ALA A 17 -13.26 7.97 -24.04
N SER A 18 -13.09 8.22 -25.33
CA SER A 18 -12.39 7.32 -26.26
C SER A 18 -10.88 7.21 -26.03
N LEU A 19 -10.30 8.11 -25.22
CA LEU A 19 -8.88 8.09 -24.86
C LEU A 19 -8.61 7.25 -23.62
N ILE A 20 -9.64 6.94 -22.82
CA ILE A 20 -9.52 6.11 -21.62
C ILE A 20 -9.17 4.69 -22.06
N LYS A 21 -8.07 4.18 -21.51
CA LYS A 21 -7.57 2.83 -21.77
C LYS A 21 -7.86 1.94 -20.58
N THR A 22 -8.07 0.65 -20.85
CA THR A 22 -8.08 -0.38 -19.82
C THR A 22 -6.72 -1.08 -19.78
N GLU A 23 -6.16 -1.24 -18.57
CA GLU A 23 -4.93 -1.98 -18.32
C GLU A 23 -5.15 -3.01 -17.21
N ASP A 24 -4.54 -4.18 -17.36
CA ASP A 24 -4.55 -5.21 -16.31
C ASP A 24 -3.32 -5.02 -15.42
N VAL A 25 -3.53 -5.03 -14.10
CA VAL A 25 -2.46 -5.06 -13.10
C VAL A 25 -2.42 -6.47 -12.50
N LEU A 26 -1.33 -7.17 -12.80
CA LEU A 26 -1.10 -8.53 -12.32
C LEU A 26 -0.37 -8.50 -10.98
N TRP A 27 -1.02 -8.99 -9.93
CA TRP A 27 -0.44 -9.13 -8.60
C TRP A 27 0.17 -10.51 -8.41
N GLN A 28 1.47 -10.55 -8.14
CA GLN A 28 2.21 -11.76 -7.79
C GLN A 28 2.34 -11.87 -6.27
N GLY A 29 2.29 -13.10 -5.74
CA GLY A 29 2.41 -13.38 -4.32
C GLY A 29 1.45 -14.50 -3.87
N PRO A 30 1.35 -14.72 -2.56
CA PRO A 30 2.01 -13.97 -1.49
C PRO A 30 3.52 -14.28 -1.39
N PHE A 31 4.32 -13.25 -1.14
CA PHE A 31 5.75 -13.36 -0.81
C PHE A 31 5.99 -13.08 0.68
N SER A 32 7.10 -13.59 1.20
CA SER A 32 7.57 -13.27 2.56
C SER A 32 8.16 -11.86 2.62
N TRP A 33 8.06 -11.24 3.79
CA TRP A 33 8.99 -10.18 4.16
C TRP A 33 10.44 -10.71 4.16
N PRO A 34 11.43 -9.92 3.67
CA PRO A 34 12.82 -10.35 3.66
C PRO A 34 13.36 -10.75 5.04
N GLY A 35 13.85 -11.98 5.15
CA GLY A 35 14.41 -12.57 6.38
C GLY A 35 13.41 -13.36 7.22
N PHE A 36 12.15 -13.51 6.78
CA PHE A 36 11.11 -14.30 7.46
C PHE A 36 10.65 -15.52 6.63
N GLU A 37 11.31 -15.83 5.52
CA GLU A 37 10.93 -16.88 4.58
C GLU A 37 10.84 -18.26 5.27
N GLN A 38 11.78 -18.55 6.17
CA GLN A 38 11.81 -19.81 6.93
C GLN A 38 10.73 -19.87 8.02
N ILE A 39 10.18 -18.73 8.44
CA ILE A 39 9.18 -18.64 9.51
C ILE A 39 7.78 -18.87 8.93
N ASN A 40 7.47 -18.24 7.79
CA ASN A 40 6.14 -18.32 7.16
C ASN A 40 6.08 -19.30 5.98
N ASN A 41 7.20 -19.90 5.56
CA ASN A 41 7.32 -20.80 4.41
C ASN A 41 6.86 -20.17 3.08
N LEU A 42 6.99 -18.85 2.95
CA LEU A 42 6.72 -18.13 1.70
C LEU A 42 8.01 -17.87 0.93
N MET A 43 7.87 -17.75 -0.39
CA MET A 43 8.98 -17.39 -1.27
C MET A 43 9.43 -15.94 -1.02
N PRO A 44 10.72 -15.63 -1.21
CA PRO A 44 11.17 -14.24 -1.22
C PRO A 44 10.56 -13.48 -2.42
N GLY A 45 10.27 -12.20 -2.22
CA GLY A 45 9.78 -11.33 -3.29
C GLY A 45 10.87 -10.92 -4.28
N PRO A 46 10.53 -10.63 -5.55
CA PRO A 46 11.49 -10.14 -6.54
C PRO A 46 11.94 -8.71 -6.26
N ASP A 47 13.18 -8.37 -6.64
CA ASP A 47 13.68 -6.98 -6.56
C ASP A 47 13.39 -6.24 -7.88
N VAL A 48 12.19 -5.65 -7.96
CA VAL A 48 11.69 -4.94 -9.15
C VAL A 48 11.21 -3.53 -8.81
N ALA A 49 10.98 -2.71 -9.84
CA ALA A 49 10.26 -1.45 -9.72
C ALA A 49 8.76 -1.69 -9.86
N GLY A 50 7.93 -1.06 -9.03
CA GLY A 50 6.49 -1.25 -9.11
C GLY A 50 5.74 -0.87 -7.84
N VAL A 51 4.61 -1.52 -7.63
CA VAL A 51 3.71 -1.33 -6.48
C VAL A 51 3.67 -2.61 -5.65
N TYR A 52 3.61 -2.46 -4.34
CA TYR A 52 3.48 -3.56 -3.38
C TYR A 52 2.31 -3.32 -2.44
N LEU A 53 1.83 -4.42 -1.87
CA LEU A 53 0.79 -4.46 -0.86
C LEU A 53 1.33 -5.19 0.37
N PHE A 54 1.09 -4.62 1.53
CA PHE A 54 1.19 -5.32 2.79
C PHE A 54 -0.19 -5.84 3.14
N THR A 55 -0.29 -7.14 3.41
CA THR A 55 -1.57 -7.76 3.76
C THR A 55 -1.40 -8.75 4.91
N PHE A 56 -2.51 -9.00 5.62
CA PHE A 56 -2.63 -10.09 6.59
C PHE A 56 -3.58 -11.16 6.06
N LYS A 57 -3.49 -12.39 6.58
CA LYS A 57 -4.49 -13.42 6.30
C LYS A 57 -5.83 -12.95 6.85
N TYR A 58 -6.89 -13.10 6.06
CA TYR A 58 -8.22 -12.66 6.46
C TYR A 58 -9.29 -13.45 5.72
N LYS A 59 -10.12 -14.16 6.49
CA LYS A 59 -11.17 -15.05 5.96
C LYS A 59 -10.59 -16.05 4.94
N ASP A 60 -11.13 -16.06 3.73
CA ASP A 60 -10.75 -16.87 2.56
C ASP A 60 -9.66 -16.22 1.70
N GLY A 61 -9.02 -15.15 2.16
CA GLY A 61 -8.01 -14.43 1.41
C GLY A 61 -7.14 -13.55 2.30
N TYR A 62 -6.92 -12.31 1.87
CA TYR A 62 -6.02 -11.37 2.53
C TYR A 62 -6.68 -10.01 2.71
N ILE A 63 -6.31 -9.26 3.75
CA ILE A 63 -6.80 -7.90 3.98
C ILE A 63 -5.68 -6.87 3.81
N LEU A 64 -5.97 -5.80 3.07
CA LEU A 64 -5.05 -4.68 2.87
C LEU A 64 -4.68 -4.01 4.19
N ARG A 65 -3.38 -3.90 4.46
CA ARG A 65 -2.79 -3.10 5.54
C ARG A 65 -2.14 -1.83 5.00
N SER A 66 -1.45 -1.92 3.88
CA SER A 66 -0.80 -0.78 3.24
C SER A 66 -0.53 -1.09 1.78
N ALA A 67 -0.38 -0.05 0.98
CA ALA A 67 0.14 -0.12 -0.38
C ALA A 67 1.26 0.90 -0.51
N GLY A 68 2.25 0.59 -1.34
CA GLY A 68 3.24 1.58 -1.68
C GLY A 68 3.95 1.31 -2.99
N ASN A 69 4.71 2.30 -3.46
CA ASN A 69 5.52 2.14 -4.67
C ASN A 69 7.03 2.28 -4.42
N THR A 70 7.83 1.76 -5.35
CA THR A 70 9.28 1.82 -5.29
C THR A 70 9.93 1.52 -6.64
N ASN A 71 11.19 1.91 -6.77
CA ASN A 71 12.05 1.50 -7.89
C ASN A 71 12.88 0.24 -7.57
N SER A 72 12.83 -0.23 -6.31
CA SER A 72 13.43 -1.48 -5.84
C SER A 72 12.68 -1.96 -4.60
N MET A 73 12.09 -3.15 -4.68
CA MET A 73 11.40 -3.81 -3.56
C MET A 73 12.37 -4.11 -2.43
N LYS A 74 13.56 -4.65 -2.75
CA LYS A 74 14.56 -5.03 -1.75
C LYS A 74 14.99 -3.83 -0.91
N ARG A 75 15.33 -2.71 -1.57
CA ARG A 75 15.74 -1.48 -0.87
C ARG A 75 14.60 -0.93 -0.03
N ARG A 76 13.37 -0.90 -0.58
CA ARG A 76 12.20 -0.35 0.11
C ARG A 76 11.81 -1.15 1.34
N PHE A 77 11.83 -2.48 1.28
CA PHE A 77 11.51 -3.31 2.45
C PHE A 77 12.59 -3.22 3.53
N ALA A 78 13.86 -3.05 3.15
CA ALA A 78 14.93 -2.75 4.11
C ALA A 78 14.77 -1.36 4.78
N GLU A 79 14.32 -0.35 4.03
CA GLU A 79 13.95 0.97 4.58
C GLU A 79 12.79 0.86 5.56
N HIS A 80 11.71 0.17 5.16
CA HIS A 80 10.54 -0.03 6.01
C HIS A 80 10.87 -0.79 7.29
N LYS A 81 11.67 -1.87 7.19
CA LYS A 81 12.13 -2.62 8.36
C LYS A 81 12.86 -1.70 9.34
N ARG A 82 13.77 -0.84 8.86
CA ARG A 82 14.48 0.11 9.72
C ARG A 82 13.52 1.06 10.45
N LYS A 83 12.50 1.58 9.76
CA LYS A 83 11.49 2.47 10.34
C LYS A 83 10.60 1.80 11.37
N TYR A 84 10.23 0.54 11.17
CA TYR A 84 9.56 -0.24 12.21
C TYR A 84 10.46 -0.42 13.43
N MET A 85 11.73 -0.79 13.22
CA MET A 85 12.69 -1.03 14.30
C MET A 85 13.09 0.25 15.06
N SER A 86 12.96 1.43 14.46
CA SER A 86 13.15 2.74 15.11
C SER A 86 11.88 3.28 15.78
N GLY A 87 10.75 2.57 15.69
CA GLY A 87 9.49 3.02 16.24
C GLY A 87 8.81 4.12 15.42
N GLU A 88 9.25 4.40 14.21
CA GLU A 88 8.63 5.43 13.36
C GLU A 88 7.28 4.99 12.76
N TYR A 89 7.01 3.69 12.67
CA TYR A 89 5.78 3.15 12.10
C TYR A 89 4.86 2.51 13.13
N THR A 90 3.57 2.58 12.84
CA THR A 90 2.51 1.99 13.65
C THR A 90 2.61 0.47 13.62
N VAL A 91 2.61 -0.15 14.79
CA VAL A 91 2.66 -1.61 14.96
C VAL A 91 1.28 -2.11 15.35
N LEU A 92 0.78 -3.12 14.65
CA LEU A 92 -0.53 -3.72 14.91
C LEU A 92 -0.42 -5.05 15.64
N ASP A 93 -1.45 -5.33 16.43
CA ASP A 93 -1.71 -6.67 16.96
C ASP A 93 -2.14 -7.59 15.82
N VAL A 94 -1.27 -8.54 15.46
CA VAL A 94 -1.47 -9.45 14.33
C VAL A 94 -2.74 -10.29 14.45
N GLU A 95 -3.07 -10.76 15.66
CA GLU A 95 -4.26 -11.59 15.87
C GLU A 95 -5.54 -10.80 15.56
N SER A 96 -5.61 -9.55 16.00
CA SER A 96 -6.70 -8.63 15.69
C SER A 96 -6.73 -8.27 14.21
N ALA A 97 -5.57 -8.00 13.61
CA ALA A 97 -5.46 -7.72 12.17
C ALA A 97 -5.98 -8.89 11.31
N ASN A 98 -5.71 -10.14 11.70
CA ASN A 98 -6.23 -11.33 11.03
C ASN A 98 -7.76 -11.49 11.14
N ARG A 99 -8.40 -10.77 12.07
CA ARG A 99 -9.87 -10.64 12.18
C ARG A 99 -10.42 -9.37 11.51
N GLY A 100 -9.54 -8.57 10.89
CA GLY A 100 -9.88 -7.29 10.28
C GLY A 100 -10.14 -6.18 11.31
N GLU A 101 -9.61 -6.34 12.53
CA GLU A 101 -9.73 -5.36 13.60
C GLU A 101 -8.42 -4.58 13.73
N ARG A 102 -8.49 -3.26 13.59
CA ARG A 102 -7.33 -2.41 13.87
C ARG A 102 -7.13 -2.31 15.38
N LYS A 103 -6.06 -2.91 15.88
CA LYS A 103 -5.61 -2.75 17.26
C LYS A 103 -4.12 -2.43 17.25
N GLU A 104 -3.76 -1.24 17.68
CA GLU A 104 -2.38 -0.78 17.69
C GLU A 104 -1.68 -1.22 18.99
N ILE A 105 -0.49 -1.78 18.85
CA ILE A 105 0.45 -2.00 19.95
C ILE A 105 1.31 -0.75 20.16
N TRP A 106 1.61 -0.04 19.07
CA TRP A 106 2.38 1.19 19.07
C TRP A 106 1.87 2.12 17.98
N HIS A 107 1.64 3.40 18.30
CA HIS A 107 1.21 4.40 17.34
C HIS A 107 2.43 5.13 16.74
N GLY A 108 2.62 5.01 15.43
CA GLY A 108 3.78 5.56 14.71
C GLY A 108 3.61 7.03 14.31
N TRP A 109 4.34 7.41 13.26
CA TRP A 109 4.19 8.67 12.53
C TRP A 109 4.43 9.91 13.39
N GLY A 110 3.50 10.88 13.36
CA GLY A 110 3.60 12.12 14.14
C GLY A 110 3.70 11.85 15.63
N TYR A 111 2.93 10.90 16.15
CA TYR A 111 2.94 10.54 17.57
C TYR A 111 4.31 10.04 18.02
N ALA A 112 4.90 9.10 17.27
CA ALA A 112 6.20 8.54 17.59
C ALA A 112 7.32 9.59 17.63
N LYS A 113 7.21 10.71 16.91
CA LYS A 113 8.20 11.80 16.97
C LYS A 113 8.19 12.51 18.32
N GLU A 114 7.02 12.59 18.96
CA GLU A 114 6.82 13.28 20.24
C GLU A 114 6.96 12.34 21.45
N HIS A 115 6.89 11.02 21.24
CA HIS A 115 6.83 10.01 22.31
C HIS A 115 7.96 8.97 22.23
N GLN A 116 9.16 9.37 21.79
CA GLN A 116 10.32 8.48 21.69
C GLN A 116 10.72 7.85 23.03
N ASP A 117 10.51 8.58 24.13
CA ASP A 117 10.74 8.08 25.48
C ASP A 117 9.81 6.90 25.84
N GLU A 118 8.55 6.94 25.39
CA GLU A 118 7.60 5.83 25.55
C GLU A 118 8.04 4.61 24.75
N PHE A 119 8.47 4.80 23.50
CA PHE A 119 9.03 3.72 22.69
C PHE A 119 10.23 3.08 23.39
N LEU A 120 11.16 3.88 23.91
CA LEU A 120 12.34 3.36 24.62
C LEU A 120 11.97 2.61 25.90
N ARG A 121 10.98 3.08 26.66
CA ARG A 121 10.48 2.38 27.87
C ARG A 121 9.89 1.01 27.55
N HIS A 122 9.19 0.88 26.43
CA HIS A 122 8.49 -0.36 26.03
C HIS A 122 9.17 -1.11 24.88
N LYS A 123 10.43 -0.76 24.58
CA LYS A 123 11.14 -1.16 23.35
C LYS A 123 11.09 -2.65 23.09
N ASP A 124 11.42 -3.47 24.07
CA ASP A 124 11.48 -4.92 23.88
C ASP A 124 10.11 -5.53 23.53
N HIS A 125 9.03 -5.00 24.12
CA HIS A 125 7.66 -5.44 23.80
C HIS A 125 7.24 -5.01 22.39
N ILE A 126 7.54 -3.76 22.03
CA ILE A 126 7.21 -3.22 20.70
C ILE A 126 8.02 -3.94 19.62
N LEU A 127 9.33 -4.16 19.82
CA LEU A 127 10.18 -4.83 18.85
C LEU A 127 9.79 -6.31 18.64
N ARG A 128 9.40 -7.03 19.69
CA ARG A 128 8.81 -8.37 19.52
C ARG A 128 7.53 -8.33 18.68
N SER A 129 6.70 -7.30 18.88
CA SER A 129 5.48 -7.12 18.11
C SER A 129 5.77 -6.75 16.65
N VAL A 130 6.81 -5.94 16.40
CA VAL A 130 7.32 -5.65 15.04
C VAL A 130 7.74 -6.93 14.35
N GLU A 131 8.56 -7.77 14.99
CA GLU A 131 9.00 -9.03 14.40
C GLU A 131 7.83 -9.95 14.05
N ASN A 132 6.84 -10.05 14.95
CA ASN A 132 5.63 -10.82 14.71
C ASN A 132 4.81 -10.25 13.53
N GLU A 133 4.66 -8.93 13.46
CA GLU A 133 3.93 -8.27 12.35
C GLU A 133 4.63 -8.48 11.00
N LEU A 134 5.96 -8.25 10.94
CA LEU A 134 6.74 -8.44 9.72
C LEU A 134 6.74 -9.90 9.26
N ALA A 135 6.81 -10.86 10.18
CA ALA A 135 6.72 -12.29 9.87
C ALA A 135 5.34 -12.69 9.31
N SER A 136 4.29 -11.97 9.73
CA SER A 136 2.90 -12.27 9.40
C SER A 136 2.42 -11.63 8.10
N TYR A 137 3.18 -10.67 7.57
CA TYR A 137 2.85 -10.05 6.30
C TYR A 137 2.89 -11.05 5.15
N HIS A 138 1.88 -10.93 4.29
CA HIS A 138 1.82 -11.57 2.99
C HIS A 138 1.93 -10.47 1.94
N LEU A 139 3.05 -10.44 1.23
CA LEU A 139 3.37 -9.37 0.30
C LEU A 139 2.85 -9.71 -1.08
N PHE A 140 2.14 -8.77 -1.70
CA PHE A 140 1.78 -8.86 -3.11
C PHE A 140 2.49 -7.76 -3.89
N ILE A 141 3.05 -8.10 -5.04
CA ILE A 141 3.89 -7.20 -5.83
C ILE A 141 3.42 -7.21 -7.28
N THR A 142 3.40 -6.05 -7.90
CA THR A 142 3.22 -5.89 -9.35
C THR A 142 4.37 -5.05 -9.90
N GLU A 143 5.00 -5.53 -10.97
CA GLU A 143 6.09 -4.83 -11.65
C GLU A 143 5.51 -3.78 -12.61
N ILE A 144 5.89 -2.52 -12.40
CA ILE A 144 5.43 -1.39 -13.21
C ILE A 144 6.61 -0.45 -13.37
N ALA A 145 7.14 -0.34 -14.59
CA ALA A 145 8.30 0.52 -14.86
C ALA A 145 7.97 2.02 -14.78
N ASP A 146 6.74 2.41 -15.14
CA ASP A 146 6.32 3.81 -15.16
C ASP A 146 6.08 4.36 -13.75
N LYS A 147 6.90 5.34 -13.35
CA LYS A 147 6.82 5.92 -12.00
C LYS A 147 5.51 6.63 -11.73
N ARG A 148 4.94 7.33 -12.72
CA ARG A 148 3.71 8.08 -12.56
C ARG A 148 2.52 7.15 -12.40
N LYS A 149 2.48 6.04 -13.15
CA LYS A 149 1.48 4.98 -12.95
C LYS A 149 1.59 4.36 -11.56
N GLN A 150 2.80 4.07 -11.08
CA GLN A 150 2.98 3.55 -9.72
C GLN A 150 2.36 4.46 -8.65
N GLU A 151 2.60 5.78 -8.74
CA GLU A 151 2.04 6.78 -7.81
C GLU A 151 0.51 6.81 -7.88
N ARG A 152 -0.06 6.81 -9.10
CA ARG A 152 -1.52 6.85 -9.29
C ARG A 152 -2.21 5.57 -8.79
N ILE A 153 -1.57 4.41 -8.97
CA ILE A 153 -2.06 3.12 -8.44
C ILE A 153 -2.02 3.10 -6.91
N GLU A 154 -0.89 3.47 -6.30
CA GLU A 154 -0.79 3.59 -4.83
C GLU A 154 -1.88 4.51 -4.28
N PHE A 155 -2.02 5.70 -4.87
CA PHE A 155 -3.05 6.67 -4.47
C PHE A 155 -4.45 6.05 -4.56
N ALA A 156 -4.81 5.47 -5.71
CA ALA A 156 -6.17 5.00 -5.91
C ALA A 156 -6.52 3.80 -5.01
N ILE A 157 -5.58 2.89 -4.74
CA ILE A 157 -5.79 1.79 -3.79
C ILE A 157 -6.05 2.33 -2.38
N ILE A 158 -5.17 3.22 -1.90
CA ILE A 158 -5.30 3.78 -0.55
C ILE A 158 -6.55 4.66 -0.43
N GLN A 159 -6.86 5.47 -1.44
CA GLN A 159 -8.06 6.30 -1.44
C GLN A 159 -9.35 5.46 -1.43
N ASN A 160 -9.39 4.35 -2.16
CA ASN A 160 -10.52 3.40 -2.10
C ASN A 160 -10.68 2.79 -0.70
N ALA A 161 -9.57 2.49 -0.02
CA ALA A 161 -9.61 2.03 1.36
C ALA A 161 -10.18 3.11 2.30
N TYR A 162 -9.69 4.36 2.22
CA TYR A 162 -10.18 5.47 3.04
C TYR A 162 -11.66 5.78 2.85
N LEU A 163 -12.20 5.61 1.64
CA LEU A 163 -13.62 5.81 1.36
C LEU A 163 -14.49 4.64 1.82
N SER A 164 -13.89 3.51 2.21
CA SER A 164 -14.62 2.31 2.59
C SER A 164 -15.04 2.32 4.06
N LYS A 165 -16.27 1.86 4.33
CA LYS A 165 -16.77 1.57 5.69
C LYS A 165 -16.57 0.11 6.11
N LYS A 166 -15.68 -0.59 5.41
CA LYS A 166 -15.39 -2.01 5.62
C LYS A 166 -14.09 -2.12 6.46
N PRO A 167 -13.81 -3.29 7.06
CA PRO A 167 -12.66 -3.47 7.95
C PRO A 167 -11.33 -2.92 7.42
N TRP A 168 -11.04 -3.06 6.14
CA TRP A 168 -9.79 -2.58 5.54
C TRP A 168 -9.65 -1.05 5.52
N GLY A 169 -10.75 -0.30 5.61
CA GLY A 169 -10.72 1.17 5.68
C GLY A 169 -10.04 1.67 6.95
N ASP A 170 -10.26 0.97 8.07
CA ASP A 170 -9.61 1.26 9.34
C ASP A 170 -8.20 0.64 9.44
N MET A 171 -7.89 -0.37 8.61
CA MET A 171 -6.60 -1.05 8.64
C MET A 171 -5.46 -0.22 8.05
N VAL A 172 -5.73 0.72 7.13
CA VAL A 172 -4.67 1.51 6.48
C VAL A 172 -4.24 2.67 7.36
N ASP A 173 -2.95 3.00 7.38
CA ASP A 173 -2.47 4.19 8.10
C ASP A 173 -2.91 5.48 7.40
N GLY A 174 -3.28 6.49 8.17
CA GLY A 174 -3.53 7.84 7.65
C GLY A 174 -2.25 8.62 7.34
N GLN A 175 -2.41 9.84 6.83
CA GLN A 175 -1.33 10.83 6.64
C GLN A 175 -0.23 10.42 5.63
N MET A 176 -0.51 9.46 4.75
CA MET A 176 0.38 9.10 3.65
C MET A 176 0.46 10.24 2.62
N ALA A 177 1.68 10.58 2.18
CA ALA A 177 1.91 11.54 1.10
C ALA A 177 1.65 10.89 -0.27
N LEU A 178 0.38 10.82 -0.65
CA LEU A 178 -0.08 10.16 -1.88
C LEU A 178 -0.19 11.14 -3.05
N ARG A 179 0.04 10.66 -4.28
CA ARG A 179 -0.01 11.47 -5.50
C ARG A 179 -0.97 10.88 -6.52
N GLY A 180 -2.21 11.35 -6.48
CA GLY A 180 -3.25 10.96 -7.44
C GLY A 180 -3.10 11.61 -8.81
N ARG A 181 -4.04 11.30 -9.71
CA ARG A 181 -4.15 11.85 -11.07
C ARG A 181 -4.26 13.37 -11.07
N ALA A 182 -3.54 14.03 -11.98
CA ALA A 182 -3.71 15.44 -12.30
C ALA A 182 -4.91 15.65 -13.23
N ASN A 183 -5.45 16.86 -13.28
CA ASN A 183 -6.67 17.15 -14.04
C ASN A 183 -6.50 17.06 -15.57
N ASP A 184 -5.27 17.11 -16.07
CA ASP A 184 -4.89 17.00 -17.48
C ASP A 184 -4.47 15.58 -17.89
N GLU A 185 -4.33 14.65 -16.93
CA GLU A 185 -4.02 13.26 -17.23
C GLU A 185 -5.28 12.48 -17.64
N ILE A 186 -5.22 11.73 -18.75
CA ILE A 186 -6.28 10.79 -19.11
C ILE A 186 -6.35 9.65 -18.07
N PRO A 187 -7.54 9.32 -17.54
CA PRO A 187 -7.71 8.17 -16.65
C PRO A 187 -7.31 6.87 -17.34
N ILE A 188 -6.79 5.93 -16.56
CA ILE A 188 -6.64 4.55 -16.97
C ILE A 188 -7.55 3.72 -16.09
N GLU A 189 -8.43 2.93 -16.71
CA GLU A 189 -9.21 1.92 -16.00
C GLU A 189 -8.31 0.72 -15.73
N VAL A 190 -8.02 0.47 -14.46
CA VAL A 190 -7.19 -0.64 -14.03
C VAL A 190 -8.07 -1.80 -13.59
N ARG A 191 -7.79 -3.00 -14.09
CA ARG A 191 -8.38 -4.25 -13.62
C ARG A 191 -7.36 -5.01 -12.79
N ASN A 192 -7.69 -5.30 -11.54
CA ASN A 192 -6.82 -6.07 -10.65
C ASN A 192 -6.97 -7.57 -10.93
N ILE A 193 -5.87 -8.18 -11.35
CA ILE A 193 -5.80 -9.63 -11.56
C ILE A 193 -4.90 -10.23 -10.49
N CYS A 194 -5.45 -11.11 -9.67
CA CYS A 194 -4.71 -11.87 -8.67
C CYS A 194 -5.29 -13.28 -8.58
N SER A 195 -4.43 -14.28 -8.37
CA SER A 195 -4.85 -15.65 -8.06
C SER A 195 -5.48 -15.80 -6.67
N HIS A 196 -5.37 -14.75 -5.83
CA HIS A 196 -5.88 -14.72 -4.47
C HIS A 196 -6.85 -13.57 -4.28
N LYS A 197 -7.80 -13.75 -3.36
CA LYS A 197 -8.72 -12.70 -2.95
C LYS A 197 -8.03 -11.72 -2.01
N ILE A 198 -8.05 -10.44 -2.37
CA ILE A 198 -7.51 -9.35 -1.53
C ILE A 198 -8.64 -8.38 -1.19
N TYR A 199 -9.09 -8.41 0.06
CA TYR A 199 -10.03 -7.46 0.62
C TYR A 199 -9.39 -6.08 0.75
N GLY A 200 -10.10 -5.06 0.28
CA GLY A 200 -9.61 -3.68 0.24
C GLY A 200 -9.04 -3.24 -1.10
N ILE A 201 -9.04 -4.12 -2.10
CA ILE A 201 -8.68 -3.79 -3.47
C ILE A 201 -9.88 -4.03 -4.38
N PRO A 202 -10.42 -3.00 -5.05
CA PRO A 202 -11.57 -3.17 -5.95
C PRO A 202 -11.16 -3.98 -7.19
N GLU A 203 -12.10 -4.71 -7.80
CA GLU A 203 -11.82 -5.45 -9.05
C GLU A 203 -11.38 -4.51 -10.18
N VAL A 204 -12.02 -3.34 -10.24
CA VAL A 204 -11.74 -2.29 -11.22
C VAL A 204 -11.70 -0.92 -10.54
N PHE A 205 -10.75 -0.08 -10.92
CA PHE A 205 -10.64 1.30 -10.43
C PHE A 205 -9.94 2.19 -11.46
N GLU A 206 -10.17 3.49 -11.38
CA GLU A 206 -9.44 4.45 -12.23
C GLU A 206 -8.22 5.00 -11.51
N ILE A 207 -7.13 5.11 -12.25
CA ILE A 207 -5.91 5.82 -11.84
C ILE A 207 -5.72 7.07 -12.66
#